data_AF-A0A2D7IZT9-F1
#
_entry.id   AF-A0A2D7IZT9-F1
#
_cell.length_a   1.000
_cell.length_b   1.000
_cell.length_c   1.000
_cell.angle_alpha   90.00
_cell.angle_beta   90.00
_cell.angle_gamma   90.00
#
_symmetry.space_group_name_H-M   'P 1'
#
loop_
_entity.id
_entity.type
_entity.pdbx_description
1 polymer ?
#
loop_
_entity_poly.entity_id
_entity_poly.type
_entity_poly.pdbx_seq_one_letter_code
_entity_poly.pdbx_strand_id
1 'polypeptide(L)'
;MSKVFIAFQANEDARQIIEAIEQDNPEAIVDHQPSMVKIDCEGRLDIRRETIEELMGRDFDLQELHLHLITLAGNVKEDEDVFSLVREA
;
A
#
# COMPACT_ATOMS: atom_id res chain seq x y z
N MET A 1 -3.70 -20.06 -3.45
CA MET A 1 -2.69 -18.99 -3.35
C MET A 1 -2.91 -18.25 -2.04
N SER A 2 -1.85 -17.93 -1.31
CA SER A 2 -1.98 -17.21 -0.04
C SER A 2 -2.09 -15.71 -0.31
N LYS A 3 -3.06 -15.04 0.32
CA LYS A 3 -3.24 -13.59 0.19
C LYS A 3 -2.18 -12.82 0.98
N VAL A 4 -1.81 -11.65 0.48
CA VAL A 4 -1.13 -10.58 1.22
C VAL A 4 -2.16 -9.52 1.58
N PHE A 5 -1.92 -8.78 2.66
CA PHE A 5 -2.73 -7.61 2.97
C PHE A 5 -1.90 -6.52 3.63
N ILE A 6 -2.37 -5.29 3.49
CA ILE A 6 -1.86 -4.11 4.17
C ILE A 6 -3.03 -3.28 4.67
N ALA A 7 -2.89 -2.65 5.84
CA ALA A 7 -3.92 -1.80 6.41
C ALA A 7 -3.33 -0.47 6.88
N PHE A 8 -3.97 0.62 6.49
CA PHE A 8 -3.58 1.98 6.83
C PHE A 8 -4.64 2.64 7.73
N GLN A 9 -4.22 3.62 8.53
CA GLN A 9 -5.13 4.53 9.22
C GLN A 9 -5.94 5.33 8.20
N ALA A 10 -7.24 5.49 8.44
CA ALA A 10 -8.11 6.30 7.59
C ALA A 10 -7.93 7.80 7.89
N ASN A 11 -6.78 8.37 7.50
CA ASN A 11 -6.48 9.80 7.60
C ASN A 11 -6.30 10.43 6.21
N GLU A 12 -6.02 11.74 6.17
CA GLU A 12 -5.91 12.48 4.91
C GLU A 12 -4.66 12.10 4.10
N ASP A 13 -3.52 11.96 4.75
CA ASP A 13 -2.25 11.58 4.10
C ASP A 13 -2.31 10.17 3.49
N ALA A 14 -2.91 9.23 4.21
CA ALA A 14 -3.09 7.85 3.75
C ALA A 14 -4.03 7.75 2.55
N ARG A 15 -4.93 8.71 2.32
CA ARG A 15 -5.87 8.66 1.19
C ARG A 15 -5.15 8.58 -0.15
N GLN A 16 -4.13 9.41 -0.35
CA GLN A 16 -3.35 9.44 -1.59
C GLN A 16 -2.49 8.18 -1.75
N ILE A 17 -1.97 7.65 -0.64
CA ILE A 17 -1.27 6.35 -0.63
C ILE A 17 -2.20 5.22 -1.05
N ILE A 18 -3.41 5.15 -0.48
CA ILE A 18 -4.40 4.12 -0.81
C ILE A 18 -4.79 4.20 -2.29
N GLU A 19 -5.02 5.40 -2.81
CA GLU A 19 -5.35 5.62 -4.22
C GLU A 19 -4.20 5.17 -5.15
N ALA A 20 -2.94 5.43 -4.79
CA ALA A 20 -1.79 4.92 -5.53
C ALA A 20 -1.77 3.39 -5.56
N ILE A 21 -2.04 2.74 -4.43
CA ILE A 21 -2.07 1.27 -4.33
C ILE A 21 -3.19 0.68 -5.19
N GLU A 22 -4.36 1.32 -5.24
CA GLU A 22 -5.47 0.92 -6.11
C GLU A 22 -5.10 1.00 -7.59
N GLN A 23 -4.39 2.06 -7.98
CA GLN A 23 -3.93 2.23 -9.36
C GLN A 23 -2.85 1.21 -9.75
N ASP A 24 -1.90 0.97 -8.84
CA ASP A 24 -0.79 0.04 -9.06
C ASP A 24 -1.22 -1.44 -9.01
N ASN A 25 -2.32 -1.76 -8.33
CA ASN A 25 -2.80 -3.13 -8.13
C ASN A 25 -4.28 -3.27 -8.49
N PRO A 26 -4.62 -3.38 -9.79
CA PRO A 26 -6.02 -3.48 -10.24
C PRO A 26 -6.78 -4.69 -9.69
N GLU A 27 -6.07 -5.73 -9.24
CA GLU A 27 -6.64 -6.95 -8.65
C GLU A 27 -6.81 -6.86 -7.12
N ALA A 28 -6.38 -5.75 -6.50
CA ALA A 28 -6.52 -5.55 -5.06
C ALA A 28 -7.98 -5.29 -4.68
N ILE A 29 -8.35 -5.80 -3.51
CA ILE A 29 -9.67 -5.57 -2.90
C ILE A 29 -9.48 -4.56 -1.77
N VAL A 30 -10.06 -3.38 -1.93
CA VAL A 30 -10.00 -2.30 -0.93
C VAL A 30 -11.28 -2.27 -0.10
N ASP A 31 -11.10 -2.35 1.22
CA ASP A 31 -12.16 -2.31 2.22
C ASP A 31 -12.01 -1.06 3.10
N HIS A 32 -12.87 -0.08 2.88
CA HIS A 32 -12.90 1.17 3.65
C HIS A 32 -13.74 0.99 4.92
N GLN A 33 -13.07 1.10 6.07
CA GLN A 33 -13.70 1.07 7.39
C GLN A 33 -13.58 2.45 8.07
N PRO A 34 -14.39 2.75 9.11
CA PRO A 34 -14.41 4.08 9.72
C PRO A 34 -13.07 4.59 10.27
N SER A 35 -12.15 3.69 10.65
CA SER A 35 -10.86 4.06 11.25
C SER A 35 -9.65 3.51 10.49
N MET A 36 -9.88 2.68 9.48
CA MET A 36 -8.81 2.06 8.72
C MET A 36 -9.26 1.71 7.31
N VAL A 37 -8.31 1.56 6.41
CA VAL A 37 -8.54 0.99 5.09
C VAL A 37 -7.66 -0.23 4.96
N LYS A 38 -8.28 -1.37 4.63
CA LYS A 38 -7.60 -2.66 4.46
C LYS A 38 -7.58 -3.01 2.98
N ILE A 39 -6.42 -3.40 2.48
CA ILE A 39 -6.19 -3.76 1.08
C ILE A 39 -5.69 -5.20 1.05
N ASP A 40 -6.43 -6.08 0.40
CA ASP A 40 -6.07 -7.49 0.20
C ASP A 40 -5.69 -7.73 -1.27
N CYS A 41 -4.60 -8.45 -1.52
CA CYS A 41 -4.20 -8.85 -2.87
C CYS A 41 -3.74 -10.32 -2.92
N GLU A 42 -3.86 -10.96 -4.08
CA GLU A 42 -3.46 -12.35 -4.27
C GLU A 42 -1.97 -12.47 -4.58
N GLY A 43 -1.20 -13.08 -3.67
CA GLY A 43 0.23 -13.38 -3.87
C GLY A 43 1.19 -12.18 -3.78
N ARG A 44 0.82 -11.00 -4.31
CA ARG A 44 1.69 -9.82 -4.39
C ARG A 44 0.89 -8.51 -4.33
N LEU A 45 1.45 -7.49 -3.68
CA LEU A 45 0.98 -6.10 -3.70
C LEU A 45 2.20 -5.19 -3.83
N ASP A 46 2.18 -4.25 -4.77
CA ASP A 46 3.27 -3.30 -5.03
C ASP A 46 2.81 -1.86 -4.80
N ILE A 47 3.64 -1.05 -4.16
CA ILE A 47 3.40 0.36 -3.92
C ILE A 47 4.58 1.12 -4.55
N ARG A 48 4.31 1.92 -5.59
CA ARG A 48 5.35 2.65 -6.31
C ARG A 48 5.45 4.09 -5.82
N ARG A 49 6.69 4.53 -5.54
CA ARG A 49 6.98 5.92 -5.16
C ARG A 49 6.47 6.91 -6.21
N GLU A 50 6.72 6.62 -7.49
CA GLU A 50 6.30 7.45 -8.63
C GLU A 50 4.80 7.74 -8.63
N THR A 51 3.95 6.71 -8.48
CA THR A 51 2.49 6.85 -8.44
C THR A 51 2.04 7.71 -7.25
N ILE A 52 2.68 7.56 -6.08
CA ILE A 52 2.37 8.40 -4.91
C ILE A 52 2.76 9.85 -5.16
N GLU A 53 3.97 10.10 -5.68
CA GLU A 53 4.46 11.46 -5.96
C GLU A 53 3.59 12.21 -6.96
N GLU A 54 3.12 11.51 -8.01
CA GLU A 54 2.20 12.07 -8.99
C GLU A 54 0.86 12.49 -8.35
N LEU A 55 0.30 11.67 -7.47
CA LEU A 55 -0.96 11.97 -6.77
C LEU A 55 -0.80 13.02 -5.66
N MET A 56 0.36 13.07 -5.02
CA MET A 56 0.67 14.04 -3.96
C MET A 56 1.12 15.39 -4.50
N GLY A 57 1.69 15.44 -5.69
CA GLY A 57 2.28 16.66 -6.26
C GLY A 57 3.54 17.12 -5.53
N ARG A 58 4.23 16.21 -4.83
CA ARG A 58 5.49 16.44 -4.10
C ARG A 58 6.30 15.14 -4.05
N ASP A 59 7.60 15.27 -3.75
CA ASP A 59 8.46 14.14 -3.44
C ASP A 59 7.93 13.37 -2.22
N PHE A 60 8.08 12.05 -2.24
CA PHE A 60 7.57 11.14 -1.21
C PHE A 60 8.63 10.10 -0.84
N ASP A 61 8.96 9.99 0.44
CA ASP A 61 9.83 8.92 0.95
C ASP A 61 8.97 7.69 1.30
N LEU A 62 9.27 6.52 0.73
CA LEU A 62 8.53 5.27 1.01
C LEU A 62 8.53 4.91 2.50
N GLN A 63 9.50 5.39 3.29
CA GLN A 63 9.48 5.22 4.74
C GLN A 63 8.26 5.91 5.38
N GLU A 64 7.72 6.98 4.79
CA GLU A 64 6.51 7.68 5.26
C GLU A 64 5.28 6.74 5.30
N LEU A 65 5.25 5.67 4.48
CA LEU A 65 4.18 4.65 4.52
C LEU A 65 4.01 4.06 5.93
N HIS A 66 5.12 3.87 6.66
CA HIS A 66 5.13 3.27 7.99
C HIS A 66 4.46 4.15 9.05
N LEU A 67 4.35 5.46 8.81
CA LEU A 67 3.67 6.39 9.72
C LEU A 67 2.15 6.16 9.75
N HIS A 68 1.61 5.66 8.64
CA HIS A 68 0.18 5.41 8.47
C HIS A 68 -0.19 3.94 8.57
N LEU A 69 0.80 3.05 8.54
CA LEU A 69 0.64 1.60 8.59
C LEU A 69 0.11 1.14 9.95
N ILE A 70 -1.01 0.42 9.95
CA ILE A 70 -1.53 -0.29 11.13
C ILE A 70 -0.92 -1.69 11.20
N THR A 71 -1.01 -2.44 10.10
CA THR A 71 -0.56 -3.82 10.03
C THR A 71 -0.42 -4.30 8.58
N LEU A 72 0.39 -5.32 8.36
CA LEU A 72 0.57 -5.99 7.08
C LEU A 72 0.76 -7.49 7.27
N ALA A 73 0.51 -8.27 6.23
CA ALA A 73 0.89 -9.68 6.16
C ALA A 73 1.47 -10.03 4.79
N GLY A 74 2.63 -10.67 4.81
CA GLY A 74 3.44 -10.98 3.65
C GLY A 74 4.92 -10.78 3.99
N ASN A 75 5.80 -11.14 3.07
CA ASN A 75 7.21 -10.76 3.16
C ASN A 75 7.36 -9.37 2.54
N VAL A 76 7.92 -8.45 3.30
CA VAL A 76 8.25 -7.11 2.81
C VAL A 76 9.51 -7.18 1.96
N LYS A 77 9.46 -6.57 0.78
CA LYS A 77 10.63 -6.24 -0.04
C LYS A 77 10.54 -4.75 -0.32
N GLU A 78 11.54 -4.00 0.09
CA GLU A 78 11.56 -2.55 -0.05
C GLU A 78 12.88 -2.17 -0.72
N ASP A 79 12.77 -1.35 -1.76
CA ASP A 79 13.89 -0.67 -2.40
C ASP A 79 13.58 0.85 -2.47
N GLU A 80 14.38 1.61 -3.21
CA GLU A 80 14.25 3.08 -3.29
C GLU A 80 12.99 3.54 -4.04
N ASP A 81 12.39 2.69 -4.88
CA ASP A 81 11.29 3.05 -5.76
C ASP A 81 10.00 2.26 -5.48
N VAL A 82 10.10 1.07 -4.87
CA VAL A 82 8.97 0.17 -4.66
C VAL A 82 8.98 -0.46 -3.27
N PHE A 83 7.80 -0.45 -2.64
CA PHE A 83 7.48 -1.27 -1.49
C PHE A 83 6.56 -2.42 -1.91
N SER A 84 7.02 -3.66 -1.79
CA SER A 84 6.29 -4.86 -2.18
C SER A 84 5.98 -5.77 -0.99
N LEU A 85 4.76 -6.29 -0.96
CA LEU A 85 4.38 -7.44 -0.14
C LEU A 85 4.27 -8.67 -1.02
N VAL A 86 5.00 -9.73 -0.69
CA VAL A 86 4.98 -10.99 -1.45
C VAL A 86 4.78 -12.19 -0.55
N ARG A 87 4.06 -13.19 -1.05
CA ARG A 87 3.94 -14.49 -0.39
C ARG A 87 4.35 -15.58 -1.35
N GLU A 88 5.50 -16.18 -1.09
CA GLU A 88 5.95 -17.37 -1.83
C GLU A 88 5.03 -18.54 -1.46
N ALA A 89 4.61 -19.28 -2.49
CA ALA A 89 3.66 -20.40 -2.38
C ALA A 89 4.33 -21.67 -1.86
#